data_AF-A0A379GF62-F1
#
_entry.id   AF-A0A379GF62-F1
#
_cell.length_a   1.000
_cell.length_b   1.000
_cell.length_c   1.000
_cell.angle_alpha   90.00
_cell.angle_beta   90.00
_cell.angle_gamma   90.00
#
_symmetry.space_group_name_H-M   'P 1'
#
loop_
_entity.id
_entity.type
_entity.pdbx_description
1 polymer ?
#
loop_
_entity_poly.entity_id
_entity_poly.type
_entity_poly.pdbx_seq_one_letter_code
_entity_poly.pdbx_strand_id
1 'polypeptide(L)'
;MDVAKRLIDYGFHAPTMSFPVAGTLMIEPTESESKVEIDRFIDALLSIRAEIAQVDDGVWPIDDNPLVNAPHTQYELVQEWSHSYSRECAVFPSEATKRNKYWPAVKRLDDVYGDRHLHCSWCANK
;
A
#
# COMPACT_ATOMS: atom_id res chain seq x y z
N MET A 1 6.66 4.01 -6.24
CA MET A 1 6.33 2.64 -5.81
C MET A 1 5.43 2.65 -4.57
N ASP A 2 5.65 3.58 -3.64
CA ASP A 2 4.95 3.65 -2.36
C ASP A 2 3.44 3.80 -2.47
N VAL A 3 2.95 4.67 -3.37
CA VAL A 3 1.52 4.85 -3.65
C VAL A 3 0.84 3.51 -3.99
N ALA A 4 1.49 2.67 -4.79
CA ALA A 4 0.94 1.38 -5.19
C ALA A 4 0.85 0.39 -4.03
N LYS A 5 1.85 0.36 -3.15
CA LYS A 5 1.79 -0.47 -1.94
C LYS A 5 0.79 0.09 -0.92
N ARG A 6 0.67 1.41 -0.82
CA ARG A 6 -0.29 2.08 0.06
C ARG A 6 -1.74 1.81 -0.35
N LEU A 7 -2.04 1.74 -1.65
CA LEU A 7 -3.37 1.36 -2.15
C LEU A 7 -3.87 0.02 -1.60
N ILE A 8 -2.97 -0.91 -1.28
CA ILE A 8 -3.32 -2.20 -0.66
C ILE A 8 -3.97 -1.99 0.71
N ASP A 9 -3.49 -1.01 1.48
CA ASP A 9 -4.06 -0.70 2.80
C ASP A 9 -5.48 -0.11 2.69
N TYR A 10 -5.78 0.56 1.56
CA TYR A 10 -7.12 1.02 1.16
C TYR A 10 -8.00 -0.09 0.55
N GLY A 11 -7.48 -1.32 0.45
CA GLY A 11 -8.20 -2.46 -0.11
C GLY A 11 -8.28 -2.46 -1.64
N PHE A 12 -7.28 -1.88 -2.31
CA PHE A 12 -7.16 -1.89 -3.78
C PHE A 12 -5.89 -2.61 -4.23
N HIS A 13 -6.03 -3.37 -5.31
CA HIS A 13 -4.85 -3.75 -6.09
C HIS A 13 -4.31 -2.52 -6.82
N ALA A 14 -2.99 -2.41 -6.93
CA ALA A 14 -2.39 -1.29 -7.64
C ALA A 14 -2.72 -1.33 -9.15
N PRO A 15 -2.92 -0.17 -9.79
CA PRO A 15 -3.03 -0.11 -11.25
C PRO A 15 -1.68 -0.44 -11.92
N THR A 16 -1.66 -0.41 -13.26
CA THR A 16 -0.41 -0.64 -14.02
C THR A 16 0.64 0.38 -13.59
N MET A 17 1.82 -0.12 -13.19
CA MET A 17 2.92 0.70 -12.68
C MET A 17 4.03 0.86 -13.72
N SER A 18 4.58 2.08 -13.82
CA SER A 18 5.79 2.41 -14.59
C SER A 18 5.73 2.05 -16.08
N PHE A 19 4.53 1.95 -16.64
CA PHE A 19 4.28 1.76 -18.07
C PHE A 19 2.99 2.52 -18.46
N PRO A 20 2.96 3.21 -19.61
CA PRO A 20 4.04 3.34 -20.61
C PRO A 20 5.16 4.30 -20.21
N VAL A 21 5.02 5.02 -19.08
CA VAL A 21 6.01 5.98 -18.59
C VAL A 21 6.55 5.51 -17.24
N ALA A 22 7.88 5.51 -17.10
CA ALA A 22 8.52 5.12 -15.85
C ALA A 22 8.10 6.06 -14.69
N GLY A 23 7.80 5.48 -13.53
CA GLY A 23 7.40 6.24 -12.34
C GLY A 23 5.95 6.72 -12.31
N THR A 24 5.14 6.42 -13.33
CA THR A 24 3.70 6.77 -13.34
C THR A 24 2.80 5.58 -13.03
N LEU A 25 1.51 5.87 -12.82
CA LEU A 25 0.44 4.88 -12.72
C LEU A 25 -0.52 5.07 -13.91
N MET A 26 -0.89 3.98 -14.58
CA MET A 26 -1.89 3.97 -15.64
C MET A 26 -3.14 3.22 -15.17
N ILE A 27 -4.27 3.94 -15.09
CA ILE A 27 -5.52 3.47 -14.49
C ILE A 27 -6.58 3.26 -15.59
N GLU A 28 -7.21 2.10 -15.57
CA GLU A 28 -8.36 1.75 -16.41
C GLU A 28 -9.44 1.11 -15.52
N PRO A 29 -10.59 1.75 -15.27
CA PRO A 29 -11.63 1.19 -14.41
C PRO A 29 -12.50 0.12 -15.08
N THR A 30 -12.50 0.02 -16.42
CA THR A 30 -13.48 -0.76 -17.21
C THR A 30 -14.93 -0.29 -17.04
N GLU A 31 -15.80 -0.77 -17.91
CA GLU A 31 -17.24 -0.49 -17.88
C GLU A 31 -18.02 -1.26 -16.81
N SER A 32 -17.40 -2.30 -16.21
CA SER A 32 -18.06 -3.17 -15.24
C SER A 32 -18.08 -2.57 -13.83
N GLU A 33 -17.23 -1.59 -13.56
CA GLU A 33 -17.12 -0.99 -12.23
C GLU A 33 -18.20 0.06 -11.97
N SER A 34 -18.83 -0.05 -10.81
CA SER A 34 -19.86 0.90 -10.40
C SER A 34 -19.26 2.27 -10.07
N LYS A 35 -20.06 3.34 -10.20
CA LYS A 35 -19.65 4.68 -9.78
C LYS A 35 -19.15 4.72 -8.33
N VAL A 36 -19.79 3.97 -7.44
CA VAL A 36 -19.41 3.90 -6.02
C VAL A 36 -17.99 3.36 -5.85
N GLU A 37 -17.60 2.37 -6.65
CA GLU A 37 -16.27 1.78 -6.58
C GLU A 37 -15.20 2.72 -7.18
N ILE A 38 -15.54 3.41 -8.27
CA ILE A 38 -14.68 4.45 -8.86
C ILE A 38 -14.48 5.60 -7.88
N ASP A 39 -15.54 6.10 -7.24
CA ASP A 39 -15.44 7.15 -6.23
C ASP A 39 -14.57 6.71 -5.05
N ARG A 40 -14.72 5.46 -4.59
CA ARG A 40 -13.89 4.87 -3.52
C ARG A 40 -12.41 4.85 -3.88
N PHE A 41 -12.08 4.57 -5.14
CA PHE A 41 -10.71 4.58 -5.63
C PHE A 41 -10.15 6.00 -5.73
N ILE A 42 -10.95 6.95 -6.21
CA ILE A 42 -10.58 8.38 -6.26
C ILE A 42 -10.33 8.91 -4.85
N ASP A 43 -11.21 8.61 -3.90
CA ASP A 43 -11.07 9.02 -2.50
C ASP A 43 -9.79 8.46 -1.87
N ALA A 44 -9.44 7.21 -2.17
CA ALA A 44 -8.18 6.61 -1.75
C ALA A 44 -6.97 7.38 -2.33
N LEU A 45 -6.99 7.73 -3.61
CA LEU A 45 -5.92 8.52 -4.23
C LEU A 45 -5.81 9.94 -3.65
N LEU A 46 -6.93 10.60 -3.39
CA LEU A 46 -6.97 11.92 -2.75
C LEU A 46 -6.42 11.86 -1.31
N SER A 47 -6.77 10.81 -0.58
CA SER A 47 -6.26 10.58 0.77
C SER A 47 -4.75 10.32 0.75
N ILE A 48 -4.25 9.48 -0.16
CA ILE A 48 -2.81 9.26 -0.36
C ILE A 48 -2.09 10.55 -0.77
N ARG A 49 -2.72 11.40 -1.60
CA ARG A 49 -2.16 12.72 -1.93
C ARG A 49 -2.02 13.61 -0.71
N ALA A 50 -2.97 13.56 0.22
CA ALA A 50 -2.88 14.26 1.49
C ALA A 50 -1.78 13.66 2.39
N GLU A 51 -1.61 12.34 2.40
CA GLU A 51 -0.50 11.68 3.10
C GLU A 51 0.87 12.14 2.57
N ILE A 52 1.02 12.30 1.25
CA ILE A 52 2.23 12.87 0.64
C ILE A 52 2.46 14.30 1.13
N ALA A 53 1.41 15.12 1.22
CA ALA A 53 1.54 16.49 1.74
C ALA A 53 2.04 16.52 3.19
N GLN A 54 1.61 15.58 4.04
CA GLN A 54 2.11 15.49 5.42
C GLN A 54 3.61 15.19 5.48
N VAL A 55 4.14 14.42 4.52
CA VAL A 55 5.58 14.18 4.40
C VAL A 55 6.30 15.43 3.88
N ASP A 56 5.75 16.08 2.85
CA ASP A 56 6.31 17.32 2.27
C ASP A 56 6.37 18.46 3.30
N ASP A 57 5.35 18.57 4.16
CA ASP A 57 5.24 19.57 5.23
C ASP A 57 6.10 19.22 6.46
N GLY A 58 6.75 18.05 6.45
CA GLY A 58 7.63 17.58 7.54
C GLY A 58 6.90 17.10 8.79
N VAL A 59 5.58 16.86 8.71
CA VAL A 59 4.78 16.30 9.82
C VAL A 59 5.16 14.84 10.05
N TRP A 60 5.37 14.08 8.97
CA TRP A 60 5.91 12.72 9.05
C TRP A 60 7.34 12.67 8.52
N PRO A 61 8.24 11.94 9.20
CA PRO A 61 9.58 11.67 8.68
C PRO A 61 9.54 11.01 7.29
N ILE A 62 10.51 11.34 6.45
CA ILE A 62 10.61 10.79 5.09
C ILE A 62 10.82 9.27 5.10
N ASP A 63 11.45 8.75 6.15
CA ASP A 63 11.80 7.35 6.36
C ASP A 63 10.81 6.59 7.28
N ASP A 64 9.88 7.29 7.93
CA ASP A 64 8.84 6.69 8.78
C ASP A 64 7.47 7.33 8.56
N ASN A 65 6.73 6.80 7.59
CA ASN A 65 5.39 7.26 7.24
C ASN A 65 4.55 6.12 6.63
N PRO A 66 3.22 6.26 6.53
CA PRO A 66 2.37 5.21 6.01
C PRO A 66 2.72 4.76 4.58
N LEU A 67 3.27 5.66 3.74
CA LEU A 67 3.59 5.38 2.34
C LEU A 67 4.77 4.41 2.22
N VAL A 68 5.88 4.70 2.92
CA VAL A 68 7.11 3.88 2.85
C VAL A 68 6.96 2.55 3.59
N ASN A 69 6.17 2.52 4.66
CA ASN A 69 5.96 1.34 5.49
C ASN A 69 4.83 0.41 4.98
N ALA A 70 4.05 0.86 3.99
CA ALA A 70 3.02 0.05 3.35
C ALA A 70 3.61 -1.13 2.56
N PRO A 71 2.90 -2.28 2.50
CA PRO A 71 1.57 -2.52 3.08
C PRO A 71 1.62 -2.93 4.57
N HIS A 72 0.51 -2.78 5.30
CA HIS A 72 0.41 -3.10 6.73
C HIS A 72 -0.35 -4.42 6.98
N THR A 73 0.36 -5.40 7.51
CA THR A 73 -0.11 -6.77 7.78
C THR A 73 -0.88 -6.86 9.10
N GLN A 74 -1.70 -7.90 9.23
CA GLN A 74 -2.44 -8.16 10.47
C GLN A 74 -1.53 -8.36 11.70
N TYR A 75 -0.31 -8.87 11.48
CA TYR A 75 0.62 -9.19 12.57
C TYR A 75 1.12 -7.92 13.28
N GLU A 76 1.21 -6.79 12.57
CA GLU A 76 1.66 -5.52 13.14
C GLU A 76 0.71 -4.94 14.19
N LEU A 77 -0.57 -5.36 14.18
CA LEU A 77 -1.53 -4.92 15.19
C LEU A 77 -1.17 -5.37 16.60
N VAL A 78 -0.52 -6.53 16.73
CA VAL A 78 -0.15 -7.11 18.03
C VAL A 78 1.29 -6.77 18.44
N GLN A 79 2.06 -6.11 17.56
CA GLN A 79 3.41 -5.66 17.86
C GLN A 79 3.40 -4.31 18.60
N GLU A 80 4.52 -3.97 19.22
CA GLU A 80 4.79 -2.60 19.65
C GLU A 80 4.73 -1.66 18.45
N TRP A 81 4.24 -0.44 18.66
CA TRP A 81 4.01 0.52 17.57
C TRP A 81 4.83 1.78 17.80
N SER A 82 5.98 1.80 17.15
CA SER A 82 6.99 2.85 17.24
C SER A 82 7.00 3.73 15.99
N HIS A 83 5.84 3.93 15.37
CA HIS A 83 5.68 4.77 14.17
C HIS A 83 5.15 6.16 14.52
N SER A 84 5.49 7.14 13.70
CA SER A 84 5.07 8.55 13.81
C SER A 84 3.60 8.80 13.42
N TYR A 85 2.86 7.74 13.08
CA TYR A 85 1.45 7.73 12.68
C TYR A 85 0.70 6.64 13.43
N SER A 86 -0.63 6.65 13.45
CA SER A 86 -1.43 5.69 14.23
C SER A 86 -1.63 4.35 13.52
N ARG A 87 -1.89 3.28 14.30
CA ARG A 87 -2.34 1.98 13.77
C ARG A 87 -3.60 2.13 12.91
N GLU A 88 -4.56 2.94 13.36
CA GLU A 88 -5.80 3.16 12.61
C GLU A 88 -5.53 3.79 11.24
N CYS A 89 -4.65 4.79 11.18
CA CYS A 89 -4.20 5.37 9.91
C CYS A 89 -3.54 4.31 9.02
N ALA A 90 -2.74 3.43 9.59
CA ALA A 90 -2.06 2.36 8.86
C ALA A 90 -3.02 1.34 8.24
N VAL A 91 -3.93 0.80 9.05
CA VAL A 91 -4.73 -0.38 8.68
C VAL A 91 -6.18 -0.07 8.29
N PHE A 92 -6.73 1.07 8.68
CA PHE A 92 -8.12 1.48 8.40
C PHE A 92 -8.19 2.93 7.89
N PRO A 93 -7.50 3.27 6.79
CA PRO A 93 -7.40 4.66 6.33
C PRO A 93 -8.71 5.22 5.75
N SER A 94 -9.74 4.39 5.55
CA SER A 94 -11.06 4.82 5.08
C SER A 94 -12.22 4.08 5.75
N GLU A 95 -13.39 4.70 5.77
CA GLU A 95 -14.62 4.04 6.27
C GLU A 95 -14.95 2.75 5.49
N ALA A 96 -14.61 2.68 4.20
CA ALA A 96 -14.78 1.46 3.43
C ALA A 96 -13.92 0.31 3.97
N THR A 97 -12.65 0.59 4.30
CA THR A 97 -11.76 -0.42 4.89
C THR A 97 -12.19 -0.85 6.29
N LYS A 98 -12.87 0.01 7.06
CA LYS A 98 -13.46 -0.35 8.36
C LYS A 98 -14.63 -1.32 8.21
N ARG A 99 -15.44 -1.13 7.17
CA ARG A 99 -16.59 -2.02 6.87
C ARG A 99 -16.16 -3.37 6.33
N ASN A 100 -15.16 -3.41 5.46
CA ASN A 100 -14.65 -4.64 4.88
C ASN A 100 -13.14 -4.54 4.65
N LYS A 101 -12.37 -5.26 5.48
CA LYS A 101 -10.91 -5.21 5.44
C LYS A 101 -10.32 -6.41 4.70
N TYR A 102 -9.57 -6.12 3.65
CA TYR A 102 -8.62 -7.06 3.07
C TYR A 102 -7.25 -6.91 3.74
N TRP A 103 -6.64 -8.04 4.13
CA TRP A 103 -5.33 -8.05 4.79
C TRP A 103 -4.23 -8.47 3.82
N PRO A 104 -3.15 -7.67 3.67
CA PRO A 104 -1.95 -8.12 2.98
C PRO A 104 -1.29 -9.26 3.78
N ALA A 105 -0.97 -10.36 3.09
CA ALA A 105 -0.40 -11.55 3.72
C ALA A 105 1.07 -11.36 4.15
N VAL A 106 1.78 -10.47 3.47
CA VAL A 106 3.21 -10.19 3.69
C VAL A 106 3.50 -8.69 3.58
N LYS A 107 4.63 -8.28 4.17
CA LYS A 107 5.20 -6.96 3.99
C LYS A 107 5.70 -6.74 2.56
N ARG A 108 6.21 -5.52 2.31
CA ARG A 108 6.88 -5.17 1.06
C ARG A 108 8.00 -6.18 0.77
N LEU A 109 7.99 -6.72 -0.44
CA LEU A 109 9.02 -7.67 -0.89
C LEU A 109 10.33 -6.94 -1.15
N ASP A 110 11.45 -7.64 -0.93
CA ASP A 110 12.77 -7.20 -1.35
C ASP A 110 13.09 -7.83 -2.70
N ASP A 111 12.84 -7.06 -3.76
CA ASP A 111 13.04 -7.50 -5.14
C ASP A 111 14.52 -7.81 -5.43
N VAL A 112 15.43 -6.99 -4.90
CA VAL A 112 16.89 -7.12 -5.14
C VAL A 112 17.44 -8.36 -4.45
N TYR A 113 16.96 -8.68 -3.25
CA TYR A 113 17.38 -9.89 -2.54
C TYR A 113 16.99 -11.15 -3.31
N GLY A 114 15.78 -11.20 -3.85
CA GLY A 114 15.28 -12.33 -4.63
C GLY A 114 16.12 -12.60 -5.88
N ASP A 115 16.49 -11.55 -6.61
CA ASP A 115 17.34 -11.66 -7.80
C ASP A 115 18.76 -12.15 -7.48
N ARG A 116 19.28 -11.82 -6.28
CA ARG A 116 20.61 -12.24 -5.83
C ARG A 116 20.64 -13.67 -5.25
N HIS A 117 19.51 -14.17 -4.77
CA HIS A 117 19.38 -15.50 -4.15
C HIS A 117 18.30 -16.31 -4.86
N LEU A 118 18.59 -16.71 -6.09
CA LEU A 118 17.62 -17.34 -6.97
C LEU A 118 17.21 -18.73 -6.48
N HIS A 119 16.04 -18.80 -5.83
CA HIS A 119 15.40 -20.04 -5.38
C HIS A 119 14.04 -20.22 -6.07
N CYS A 120 14.02 -20.98 -7.17
CA CYS A 120 12.80 -21.20 -7.98
C CYS A 120 12.06 -22.52 -7.67
N SER A 121 12.48 -23.23 -6.62
CA SER A 121 11.82 -24.45 -6.14
C SER A 121 11.76 -24.43 -4.63
N TRP A 122 10.78 -25.13 -4.06
CA TRP A 122 10.75 -25.31 -2.61
C TRP A 122 12.05 -25.96 -2.15
N CYS A 123 12.69 -25.35 -1.16
CA CYS A 123 13.84 -25.95 -0.50
C CYS A 123 13.29 -27.05 0.41
N ALA A 124 13.16 -28.27 -0.13
CA ALA A 124 12.96 -29.44 0.71
C ALA A 124 14.23 -29.59 1.55
N ASN A 125 14.09 -29.45 2.87
CA ASN A 125 15.15 -29.77 3.83
C ASN A 125 15.78 -31.13 3.46
N LYS A 126 17.07 -31.11 3.11
CA LYS A 126 17.95 -32.27 3.28
C LYS A 126 18.77 -32.03 4.54
#